data_AF-A0A522M9K7-F1
#
_entry.id   AF-A0A522M9K7-F1
#
_cell.length_a   1.000
_cell.length_b   1.000
_cell.length_c   1.000
_cell.angle_alpha   90.00
_cell.angle_beta   90.00
_cell.angle_gamma   90.00
#
_symmetry.space_group_name_H-M   'P 1'
#
loop_
_entity.id
_entity.type
_entity.pdbx_description
1 polymer ?
#
loop_
_entity_poly.entity_id
_entity_poly.type
_entity_poly.pdbx_seq_one_letter_code
_entity_poly.pdbx_strand_id
1 'polypeptide(L)'
;MQATSTPSQTLSDNHLVGKPVAKASDSAGSLAANPLAHYQIIRRNGAVVPFEPNKIAVAMMKAFLAVHGTQGAASASVREVVDTLTQGVVRAMVRSRPGGGTFHIEDVQDQVELGLMRGGHHEIARAYVLYRER
;
A
#
# COMPACT_ATOMS: atom_id res chain seq x y z
N MET A 1 47.10 -39.21 -53.41
CA MET A 1 46.08 -38.17 -53.66
C MET A 1 45.43 -37.82 -52.32
N GLN A 2 45.07 -36.54 -52.13
CA GLN A 2 44.62 -35.85 -50.89
C GLN A 2 45.80 -35.30 -50.05
N ALA A 3 46.13 -34.01 -49.99
CA ALA A 3 45.40 -32.73 -49.80
C ALA A 3 45.45 -32.24 -48.33
N THR A 4 46.33 -31.26 -48.10
CA THR A 4 46.24 -30.05 -47.26
C THR A 4 45.30 -30.01 -46.05
N SER A 5 45.82 -29.61 -44.87
CA SER A 5 45.46 -28.32 -44.22
C SER A 5 46.23 -28.09 -42.90
N THR A 6 46.67 -26.83 -42.74
CA THR A 6 47.50 -26.23 -41.68
C THR A 6 46.58 -25.61 -40.57
N PRO A 7 47.03 -24.77 -39.59
CA PRO A 7 47.32 -25.10 -38.18
C PRO A 7 46.59 -24.24 -37.10
N SER A 8 47.05 -24.39 -35.84
CA SER A 8 47.27 -23.36 -34.79
C SER A 8 46.23 -23.02 -33.71
N GLN A 9 46.71 -23.17 -32.46
CA GLN A 9 46.64 -22.26 -31.28
C GLN A 9 45.25 -21.81 -30.73
N THR A 10 44.98 -21.63 -29.44
CA THR A 10 45.80 -21.31 -28.25
C THR A 10 44.98 -21.53 -26.96
N LEU A 11 45.68 -21.60 -25.82
CA LEU A 11 45.23 -21.81 -24.45
C LEU A 11 44.25 -20.77 -23.89
N SER A 12 43.43 -21.16 -22.90
CA SER A 12 43.14 -20.35 -21.71
C SER A 12 42.64 -21.23 -20.56
N ASP A 13 43.53 -21.44 -19.59
CA ASP A 13 43.28 -21.88 -18.23
C ASP A 13 42.21 -21.04 -17.52
N ASN A 14 41.33 -21.67 -16.75
CA ASN A 14 40.50 -20.96 -15.79
C ASN A 14 40.50 -21.73 -14.47
N HIS A 15 41.37 -21.31 -13.54
CA HIS A 15 41.38 -21.80 -12.17
C HIS A 15 41.62 -20.67 -11.16
N LEU A 16 40.89 -20.79 -10.03
CA LEU A 16 41.06 -20.21 -8.69
C LEU A 16 40.29 -18.93 -8.27
N VAL A 17 39.38 -19.19 -7.30
CA VAL A 17 39.28 -18.56 -5.96
C VAL A 17 38.29 -17.39 -5.76
N GLY A 18 37.16 -17.74 -5.14
CA GLY A 18 36.83 -17.42 -3.73
C GLY A 18 36.71 -15.96 -3.27
N LYS A 19 35.48 -15.53 -2.93
CA LYS A 19 35.01 -15.21 -1.56
C LYS A 19 33.62 -14.52 -1.58
N PRO A 20 32.76 -14.75 -0.56
CA PRO A 20 31.44 -14.15 -0.48
C PRO A 20 31.54 -12.73 0.09
N VAL A 21 30.97 -11.74 -0.60
CA VAL A 21 30.75 -10.41 -0.03
C VAL A 21 29.36 -10.39 0.60
N ALA A 22 29.33 -10.56 1.92
CA ALA A 22 28.21 -10.18 2.75
C ALA A 22 28.01 -8.66 2.65
N LYS A 23 26.93 -8.22 2.01
CA LYS A 23 26.52 -6.82 2.06
C LYS A 23 25.78 -6.59 3.37
N ALA A 24 26.49 -5.94 4.29
CA ALA A 24 26.00 -5.50 5.58
C ALA A 24 24.67 -4.74 5.44
N SER A 25 23.71 -5.13 6.27
CA SER A 25 22.47 -4.40 6.52
C SER A 25 22.78 -3.10 7.27
N ASP A 26 23.21 -2.08 6.55
CA ASP A 26 23.07 -0.69 7.01
C ASP A 26 21.61 -0.28 6.82
N SER A 27 20.76 -0.63 7.79
CA SER A 27 19.51 0.09 8.01
C SER A 27 19.72 1.04 9.17
N ALA A 28 20.55 2.05 8.92
CA ALA A 28 20.50 3.29 9.66
C ALA A 28 19.05 3.78 9.61
N GLY A 29 18.44 3.92 10.78
CA GLY A 29 17.14 4.54 10.94
C GLY A 29 17.17 5.93 10.35
N SER A 30 16.75 6.06 9.10
CA SER A 30 16.29 7.32 8.54
C SER A 30 15.17 7.78 9.47
N LEU A 31 15.34 8.95 10.09
CA LEU A 31 14.21 9.70 10.64
C LEU A 31 13.18 9.76 9.51
N ALA A 32 12.18 8.88 9.57
CA ALA A 32 11.24 8.70 8.49
C ALA A 32 10.45 10.00 8.42
N ALA A 33 10.80 10.87 7.47
CA ALA A 33 9.92 11.92 7.02
C ALA A 33 8.58 11.23 6.79
N ASN A 34 7.58 11.54 7.63
CA ASN A 34 6.28 10.92 7.52
C ASN A 34 5.83 11.18 6.07
N PRO A 35 5.76 10.16 5.20
CA PRO A 35 5.58 10.38 3.77
C PRO A 35 4.24 11.06 3.48
N LEU A 36 3.34 11.05 4.48
CA LEU A 36 2.02 11.63 4.45
C LEU A 36 1.94 13.04 5.06
N ALA A 37 3.04 13.60 5.60
CA ALA A 37 3.05 14.92 6.24
C ALA A 37 2.66 16.08 5.30
N HIS A 38 2.85 15.89 3.99
CA HIS A 38 2.50 16.87 2.96
C HIS A 38 1.05 16.78 2.49
N TYR A 39 0.23 15.93 3.12
CA TYR A 39 -1.16 15.71 2.74
C TYR A 39 -2.13 16.19 3.83
N GLN A 40 -3.19 16.84 3.37
CA GLN A 40 -4.25 17.37 4.24
C GLN A 40 -5.63 16.97 3.72
N ILE A 41 -6.62 17.06 4.59
CA ILE A 41 -8.04 16.86 4.29
C ILE A 41 -8.82 18.15 4.58
N ILE A 42 -9.59 18.63 3.61
CA ILE A 42 -10.66 19.60 3.81
C ILE A 42 -11.94 18.85 4.16
N ARG A 43 -12.45 19.09 5.37
CA ARG A 43 -13.74 18.58 5.85
C ARG A 43 -14.90 19.38 5.22
N ARG A 44 -16.13 18.85 5.31
CA ARG A 44 -17.35 19.52 4.83
C ARG A 44 -17.59 20.92 5.42
N ASN A 45 -17.12 21.16 6.64
CA ASN A 45 -17.21 22.47 7.30
C ASN A 45 -16.07 23.45 6.92
N GLY A 46 -15.23 23.09 5.94
CA GLY A 46 -14.08 23.89 5.52
C GLY A 46 -12.83 23.73 6.38
N ALA A 47 -12.88 23.00 7.50
CA ALA A 47 -11.72 22.80 8.36
C ALA A 47 -10.66 21.93 7.64
N VAL A 48 -9.40 22.36 7.70
CA VAL A 48 -8.26 21.62 7.18
C VAL A 48 -7.61 20.84 8.31
N VAL A 49 -7.42 19.54 8.11
CA VAL A 49 -6.79 18.63 9.08
C VAL A 49 -5.73 17.78 8.40
N PRO A 50 -4.74 17.24 9.14
CA PRO A 50 -3.78 16.30 8.57
C PRO A 50 -4.44 15.05 7.98
N PHE A 51 -3.84 14.50 6.92
CA PHE A 51 -4.24 13.21 6.38
C PHE A 51 -3.79 12.07 7.30
N GLU A 52 -4.75 11.35 7.88
CA GLU A 52 -4.52 10.33 8.91
C GLU A 52 -5.09 8.97 8.46
N PRO A 53 -4.26 8.06 7.89
CA PRO A 53 -4.72 6.73 7.44
C PRO A 53 -5.46 5.93 8.52
N ASN A 54 -5.07 6.09 9.78
CA ASN A 54 -5.70 5.39 10.89
C ASN A 54 -7.19 5.75 11.01
N LYS A 55 -7.61 6.97 10.64
CA LYS A 55 -9.03 7.35 10.63
C LYS A 55 -9.83 6.56 9.57
N ILE A 56 -9.20 6.19 8.45
CA ILE A 56 -9.79 5.34 7.42
C ILE A 56 -9.99 3.93 7.95
N ALA A 57 -8.94 3.35 8.55
CA ALA A 57 -9.01 2.01 9.15
C ALA A 57 -10.11 1.91 10.23
N VAL A 58 -10.21 2.91 11.11
CA VAL A 58 -11.28 2.97 12.13
C VAL A 58 -12.67 3.06 11.50
N ALA A 59 -12.84 3.85 10.44
CA ALA A 59 -14.11 3.97 9.75
C ALA A 59 -14.50 2.67 9.02
N MET A 60 -13.55 2.01 8.37
CA MET A 60 -13.75 0.68 7.77
C MET A 60 -14.16 -0.34 8.84
N MET A 61 -13.42 -0.42 9.96
CA MET A 61 -13.74 -1.34 11.05
C MET A 61 -15.15 -1.13 11.61
N LYS A 62 -15.60 0.12 11.74
CA LYS A 62 -16.99 0.43 12.14
C LYS A 62 -18.02 -0.10 11.15
N ALA A 63 -17.76 -0.01 9.84
CA ALA A 63 -18.64 -0.57 8.82
C ALA A 63 -18.68 -2.11 8.88
N PHE A 64 -17.54 -2.77 9.11
CA PHE A 64 -17.49 -4.22 9.33
C PHE A 64 -18.28 -4.63 10.58
N LEU A 65 -18.10 -3.92 11.70
CA LEU A 65 -18.84 -4.12 12.95
C LEU A 65 -20.36 -3.96 12.76
N ALA A 66 -20.78 -2.99 11.95
CA ALA A 66 -22.20 -2.75 11.71
C ALA A 66 -22.90 -3.91 10.98
N VAL A 67 -22.16 -4.69 10.18
CA VAL A 67 -22.73 -5.82 9.41
C VAL A 67 -22.51 -7.16 10.13
N HIS A 68 -21.31 -7.39 10.66
CA HIS A 68 -20.91 -8.70 11.22
C HIS A 68 -21.05 -8.78 12.75
N GLY A 69 -21.44 -7.67 13.40
CA GLY A 69 -21.48 -7.57 14.86
C GLY A 69 -20.08 -7.61 15.49
N THR A 70 -20.04 -7.52 16.82
CA THR A 70 -18.79 -7.45 17.59
C THR A 70 -17.98 -8.75 17.56
N GLN A 71 -18.64 -9.91 17.44
CA GLN A 71 -17.97 -11.21 17.40
C GLN A 71 -17.24 -11.48 16.07
N GLY A 72 -17.75 -10.98 14.94
CA GLY A 72 -17.11 -11.16 13.63
C GLY A 72 -15.94 -10.22 13.38
N ALA A 73 -16.02 -8.97 13.87
CA ALA A 73 -15.06 -7.92 13.55
C ALA A 73 -13.80 -7.89 14.43
N ALA A 74 -13.77 -8.60 15.55
CA ALA A 74 -12.57 -8.74 16.38
C ALA A 74 -11.56 -9.75 15.81
N SER A 75 -11.95 -10.50 14.77
CA SER A 75 -11.13 -11.54 14.16
C SER A 75 -9.89 -10.98 13.47
N ALA A 76 -8.80 -11.76 13.46
CA ALA A 76 -7.56 -11.39 12.79
C ALA A 76 -7.74 -11.20 11.27
N SER A 77 -8.58 -12.01 10.64
CA SER A 77 -8.89 -11.92 9.21
C SER A 77 -9.58 -10.61 8.84
N VAL A 78 -10.53 -10.12 9.65
CA VAL A 78 -11.16 -8.82 9.39
C VAL A 78 -10.16 -7.68 9.53
N ARG A 79 -9.25 -7.74 10.52
CA ARG A 79 -8.19 -6.74 10.68
C ARG A 79 -7.26 -6.70 9.47
N GLU A 80 -6.88 -7.86 8.94
CA GLU A 80 -6.05 -7.99 7.74
C GLU A 80 -6.75 -7.42 6.50
N VAL A 81 -8.03 -7.71 6.32
CA VAL A 81 -8.84 -7.14 5.24
C VAL A 81 -8.92 -5.62 5.35
N VAL A 82 -9.21 -5.09 6.55
CA VAL A 82 -9.28 -3.64 6.79
C VAL A 82 -7.95 -2.95 6.53
N ASP A 83 -6.83 -3.55 6.96
CA ASP A 83 -5.49 -3.01 6.71
C ASP A 83 -5.18 -2.99 5.20
N THR A 84 -5.45 -4.10 4.50
CA THR A 84 -5.25 -4.21 3.04
C THR A 84 -6.05 -3.15 2.29
N LEU A 85 -7.34 -2.98 2.62
CA LEU A 85 -8.20 -1.97 2.01
C LEU A 85 -7.72 -0.55 2.32
N THR A 86 -7.32 -0.29 3.58
CA THR A 86 -6.80 1.01 4.00
C THR A 86 -5.55 1.39 3.22
N GLN A 87 -4.60 0.46 3.09
CA GLN A 87 -3.37 0.66 2.31
C GLN A 87 -3.68 0.90 0.83
N GLY A 88 -4.67 0.19 0.28
CA GLY A 88 -5.16 0.41 -1.10
C GLY A 88 -5.67 1.84 -1.31
N VAL A 89 -6.51 2.33 -0.40
CA VAL A 89 -7.05 3.70 -0.42
C VAL A 89 -5.93 4.74 -0.33
N VAL A 90 -5.04 4.60 0.66
CA VAL A 90 -3.90 5.52 0.85
C VAL A 90 -3.03 5.56 -0.40
N ARG A 91 -2.72 4.41 -0.99
CA ARG A 91 -1.91 4.33 -2.21
C ARG A 91 -2.60 5.02 -3.39
N ALA A 92 -3.91 4.85 -3.55
CA ALA A 92 -4.68 5.52 -4.59
C ALA A 92 -4.67 7.05 -4.42
N MET A 93 -4.88 7.52 -3.18
CA MET A 93 -4.85 8.95 -2.84
C MET A 93 -3.48 9.57 -3.13
N VAL A 94 -2.40 8.98 -2.60
CA VAL A 94 -1.02 9.45 -2.81
C VAL A 94 -0.65 9.47 -4.29
N ARG A 95 -1.03 8.42 -5.05
CA ARG A 95 -0.78 8.36 -6.50
C ARG A 95 -1.47 9.48 -7.27
N SER A 96 -2.66 9.89 -6.84
CA SER A 96 -3.38 11.00 -7.48
C SER A 96 -2.68 12.35 -7.30
N ARG A 97 -1.79 12.48 -6.29
CA ARG A 97 -1.08 13.72 -5.95
C ARG A 97 0.35 13.44 -5.43
N PRO A 98 1.29 13.08 -6.32
CA PRO A 98 2.63 12.64 -5.91
C PRO A 98 3.47 13.69 -5.16
N GLY A 99 3.11 14.98 -5.25
CA GLY A 99 3.79 16.08 -4.56
C GLY A 99 3.15 16.53 -3.24
N GLY A 100 2.13 15.82 -2.74
CA GLY A 100 1.32 16.30 -1.62
C GLY A 100 0.12 17.15 -2.05
N GLY A 101 -0.60 17.71 -1.08
CA GLY A 101 -1.76 18.57 -1.32
C GLY A 101 -2.96 18.22 -0.44
N THR A 102 -4.12 18.74 -0.79
CA THR A 102 -5.28 18.74 0.11
C THR A 102 -6.51 18.07 -0.51
N PHE A 103 -6.90 16.90 -0.03
CA PHE A 103 -8.09 16.19 -0.53
C PHE A 103 -9.36 16.72 0.12
N HIS A 104 -10.48 16.66 -0.59
CA HIS A 104 -11.77 16.76 0.07
C HIS A 104 -12.04 15.45 0.82
N ILE A 105 -12.77 15.53 1.94
CA ILE A 105 -13.16 14.33 2.68
C ILE A 105 -14.02 13.39 1.81
N GLU A 106 -14.78 13.93 0.85
CA GLU A 106 -15.54 13.12 -0.12
C GLU A 106 -14.62 12.26 -1.00
N ASP A 107 -13.47 12.79 -1.45
CA ASP A 107 -12.51 12.03 -2.25
C ASP A 107 -12.02 10.77 -1.50
N VAL A 108 -11.82 10.90 -0.18
CA VAL A 108 -11.44 9.77 0.68
C VAL A 108 -12.57 8.75 0.74
N GLN A 109 -13.81 9.22 0.92
CA GLN A 109 -14.97 8.35 1.01
C GLN A 109 -15.19 7.57 -0.30
N ASP A 110 -15.08 8.25 -1.44
CA ASP A 110 -15.20 7.63 -2.76
C ASP A 110 -14.16 6.53 -2.97
N GLN A 111 -12.91 6.76 -2.52
CA GLN A 111 -11.87 5.73 -2.59
C GLN A 111 -12.15 4.55 -1.65
N VAL A 112 -12.72 4.80 -0.46
CA VAL A 112 -13.13 3.73 0.47
C VAL A 112 -14.24 2.88 -0.15
N GLU A 113 -15.27 3.49 -0.71
CA GLU A 113 -16.35 2.78 -1.40
C GLU A 113 -15.82 1.98 -2.59
N LEU A 114 -14.98 2.59 -3.42
CA LEU A 114 -14.38 1.91 -4.56
C LEU A 114 -13.54 0.71 -4.11
N GLY A 115 -12.77 0.86 -3.02
CA GLY A 115 -11.99 -0.24 -2.42
C GLY A 115 -12.87 -1.38 -1.95
N LEU A 116 -13.96 -1.08 -1.22
CA LEU A 116 -14.91 -2.08 -0.73
C LEU A 116 -15.63 -2.79 -1.87
N MET A 117 -16.08 -2.06 -2.90
CA MET A 117 -16.73 -2.65 -4.08
C MET A 117 -15.78 -3.56 -4.85
N ARG A 118 -14.52 -3.15 -5.06
CA ARG A 118 -13.51 -3.98 -5.74
C ARG A 118 -13.12 -5.23 -4.94
N GLY A 119 -13.15 -5.15 -3.61
CA GLY A 119 -12.93 -6.28 -2.72
C GLY A 119 -14.12 -7.24 -2.61
N GLY A 120 -15.25 -6.97 -3.29
CA GLY A 120 -16.47 -7.77 -3.18
C GLY A 120 -17.25 -7.56 -1.87
N HIS A 121 -16.86 -6.58 -1.04
CA HIS A 121 -17.47 -6.29 0.25
C HIS A 121 -18.71 -5.39 0.09
N HIS A 122 -19.66 -5.78 -0.75
CA HIS A 122 -20.79 -4.94 -1.16
C HIS A 122 -21.72 -4.58 0.00
N GLU A 123 -21.94 -5.51 0.92
CA GLU A 123 -22.75 -5.28 2.12
C GLU A 123 -22.09 -4.29 3.09
N ILE A 124 -20.76 -4.34 3.23
CA ILE A 124 -19.99 -3.38 4.03
C ILE A 124 -20.02 -2.00 3.38
N ALA A 125 -19.90 -1.93 2.05
CA ALA A 125 -19.99 -0.67 1.31
C ALA A 125 -21.35 0.02 1.55
N ARG A 126 -22.46 -0.73 1.49
CA ARG A 126 -23.79 -0.19 1.80
C ARG A 126 -23.90 0.32 3.24
N ALA A 127 -23.38 -0.44 4.21
CA ALA A 127 -23.36 -0.02 5.61
C ALA A 127 -22.49 1.24 5.84
N TYR A 128 -21.37 1.34 5.12
CA TYR A 128 -20.47 2.49 5.17
C TYR A 128 -21.16 3.77 4.68
N VAL A 129 -21.92 3.71 3.58
CA VAL A 129 -22.68 4.87 3.07
C VAL A 129 -23.69 5.36 4.10
N LEU A 130 -24.43 4.47 4.76
CA LEU A 130 -25.37 4.86 5.81
C LEU A 130 -24.69 5.51 7.04
N TYR A 131 -23.43 5.15 7.31
CA TYR A 131 -22.67 5.72 8.42
C TYR A 131 -22.09 7.10 8.08
N ARG A 132 -21.61 7.34 6.84
CA ARG A 132 -20.92 8.59 6.47
C ARG A 132 -21.86 9.79 6.29
N GLU A 133 -23.16 9.53 6.14
CA GLU A 133 -24.20 10.57 6.05
C GLU A 133 -24.57 11.16 7.42
N ARG A 134 -24.11 10.55 8.52
CA ARG A 134 -24.31 11.00 9.90
C ARG A 134 -23.10 11.75 10.44
#